data_AF-X1A676-F1
#
_entry.id   AF-X1A676-F1
#
_cell.length_a   1.000
_cell.length_b   1.000
_cell.length_c   1.000
_cell.angle_alpha   90.00
_cell.angle_beta   90.00
_cell.angle_gamma   90.00
#
_symmetry.space_group_name_H-M   'P 1'
#
loop_
_entity.id
_entity.type
_entity.pdbx_description
1 polymer ?
#
loop_
_entity_poly.entity_id
_entity_poly.type
_entity_poly.pdbx_seq_one_letter_code
_entity_poly.pdbx_strand_id
1 'polypeptide(L)'
;DKEYAFNKSYDLKTGYRTKSMLTLPMIDHKDEILGAIQLINRKKDGNCLICTPEATRKYVIPFSKEHESLALSLGAQAAVSLENNMLYQEIEDLFEGLVKASVRAIESRDPTTSGHSTRVAFYTISLARAVGRVKTGVYRNISFSREQIKEIRYASLLHDFGKVGVRENVLVKEKKLYPHQLELVKMRFAYIQKAMELSIMQQRFNILMSKGIEGYQAQCDKLDAKLKKKLYELEKHLRSIVTVNMPTVLGEKSEKILDEIARNTYLDIKGHEQPILTEDEYAKLNIKHGSLDEMERKEIESHVR
;
A
#
# COMPACT_ATOMS: atom_id res chain seq x y z
N ASP A 1 4.91 -9.08 56.14
CA ASP A 1 5.29 -10.51 56.02
C ASP A 1 4.30 -11.40 56.73
N LYS A 2 3.48 -12.14 55.97
CA LYS A 2 2.76 -13.31 56.51
C LYS A 2 3.56 -14.54 56.13
N GLU A 3 3.85 -15.42 57.09
CA GLU A 3 4.47 -16.71 56.81
C GLU A 3 3.66 -17.45 55.72
N TYR A 4 4.36 -17.97 54.72
CA TYR A 4 3.77 -18.75 53.66
C TYR A 4 3.12 -20.01 54.25
N ALA A 5 1.79 -20.10 54.18
CA ALA A 5 1.03 -21.25 54.66
C ALA A 5 0.31 -21.94 53.50
N PHE A 6 0.32 -23.28 53.50
CA PHE A 6 -0.36 -24.08 52.47
C PHE A 6 -1.86 -23.76 52.41
N ASN A 7 -2.34 -23.34 51.24
CA ASN A 7 -3.75 -23.02 51.01
C ASN A 7 -4.57 -24.29 50.73
N LYS A 8 -5.28 -24.78 51.76
CA LYS A 8 -6.12 -26.00 51.70
C LYS A 8 -7.46 -25.81 50.97
N SER A 9 -7.81 -24.61 50.52
CA SER A 9 -9.14 -24.36 49.95
C SER A 9 -9.44 -25.16 48.69
N TYR A 10 -8.45 -25.37 47.82
CA TYR A 10 -8.58 -26.19 46.61
C TYR A 10 -8.68 -27.69 46.93
N ASP A 11 -7.88 -28.18 47.87
CA ASP A 11 -7.94 -29.55 48.38
C ASP A 11 -9.36 -29.87 48.92
N LEU A 12 -9.93 -28.96 49.73
CA LEU A 12 -11.27 -29.12 50.30
C LEU A 12 -12.39 -29.15 49.24
N LYS A 13 -12.26 -28.34 48.18
CA LYS A 13 -13.27 -28.27 47.10
C LYS A 13 -13.24 -29.47 46.16
N THR A 14 -12.06 -30.02 45.91
CA THR A 14 -11.87 -31.07 44.90
C THR A 14 -11.82 -32.48 45.48
N GLY A 15 -11.71 -32.61 46.81
CA GLY A 15 -11.44 -33.89 47.48
C GLY A 15 -9.99 -34.37 47.29
N TYR A 16 -9.15 -33.59 46.60
CA TYR A 16 -7.72 -33.86 46.45
C TYR A 16 -6.98 -33.57 47.77
N ARG A 17 -5.95 -34.34 48.08
CA ARG A 17 -5.08 -34.07 49.24
C ARG A 17 -3.64 -33.89 48.78
N THR A 18 -3.09 -32.72 49.02
CA THR A 18 -1.68 -32.39 48.82
C THR A 18 -0.89 -32.77 50.07
N LYS A 19 0.19 -33.53 49.91
CA LYS A 19 1.07 -34.01 51.01
C LYS A 19 2.55 -33.71 50.76
N SER A 20 3.03 -33.84 49.53
CA SER A 20 4.40 -33.44 49.16
C SER A 20 4.37 -32.48 47.97
N MET A 21 5.29 -31.51 47.98
CA MET A 21 5.40 -30.50 46.93
C MET A 21 6.88 -30.16 46.74
N LEU A 22 7.29 -30.03 45.49
CA LEU A 22 8.60 -29.54 45.08
C LEU A 22 8.37 -28.44 44.04
N THR A 23 8.77 -27.22 44.37
CA THR A 23 8.64 -26.06 43.49
C THR A 23 10.03 -25.54 43.19
N LEU A 24 10.36 -25.43 41.90
CA LEU A 24 11.67 -25.05 41.43
C LEU A 24 11.54 -23.93 40.39
N PRO A 25 12.44 -22.94 40.39
CA PRO A 25 12.45 -21.92 39.35
C PRO A 25 12.93 -22.52 38.03
N MET A 26 12.36 -22.02 36.93
CA MET A 26 12.87 -22.22 35.59
C MET A 26 13.78 -21.05 35.28
N ILE A 27 15.08 -21.30 35.27
CA ILE A 27 16.11 -20.28 35.12
C ILE A 27 16.74 -20.42 33.74
N ASP A 28 16.91 -19.30 33.03
CA ASP A 28 17.59 -19.24 31.75
C ASP A 28 19.13 -19.19 31.89
N HIS A 29 19.83 -18.95 30.79
CA HIS A 29 21.30 -18.86 30.75
C HIS A 29 21.86 -17.54 31.32
N LYS A 30 21.01 -16.57 31.64
CA LYS A 30 21.32 -15.25 32.22
C LYS A 30 20.91 -15.14 33.69
N ASP A 31 20.56 -16.26 34.32
CA ASP A 31 20.02 -16.33 35.67
C ASP A 31 18.64 -15.64 35.86
N GLU A 32 17.89 -15.43 34.79
CA GLU A 32 16.53 -14.88 34.84
C GLU A 32 15.47 -15.99 35.04
N ILE A 33 14.47 -15.71 35.89
CA ILE A 33 13.38 -16.66 36.18
C ILE A 33 12.28 -16.50 35.12
N LEU A 34 12.18 -17.47 34.22
CA LEU A 34 11.13 -17.53 33.18
C LEU A 34 9.81 -18.09 33.71
N GLY A 35 9.86 -18.85 34.81
CA GLY A 35 8.69 -19.51 35.37
C GLY A 35 9.03 -20.40 36.55
N ALA A 36 8.11 -21.29 36.90
CA ALA A 36 8.31 -22.27 37.95
C ALA A 36 7.72 -23.63 37.55
N ILE A 37 8.45 -24.70 37.88
CA ILE A 37 7.93 -26.07 37.81
C ILE A 37 7.46 -26.46 39.20
N GLN A 38 6.25 -26.99 39.26
CA GLN A 38 5.67 -27.52 40.49
C GLN A 38 5.33 -29.00 40.32
N LEU A 39 5.93 -29.83 41.17
CA LEU A 39 5.62 -31.25 41.29
C LEU A 39 4.86 -31.47 42.59
N ILE A 40 3.70 -32.14 42.49
CA ILE A 40 2.82 -32.40 43.64
C ILE A 40 2.67 -33.91 43.83
N ASN A 41 2.70 -34.34 45.08
CA ASN A 41 2.44 -35.70 45.53
C ASN A 41 3.31 -36.77 44.86
N ARG A 42 4.61 -36.81 45.22
CA ARG A 42 5.48 -37.91 44.80
C ARG A 42 4.93 -39.25 45.27
N LYS A 43 4.58 -40.11 44.31
CA LYS A 43 4.06 -41.45 44.58
C LYS A 43 5.21 -42.41 44.93
N LYS A 44 4.95 -43.34 45.85
CA LYS A 44 5.87 -44.45 46.17
C LYS A 44 6.03 -45.42 45.00
N ASP A 45 4.97 -45.62 44.22
CA ASP A 45 4.93 -46.40 42.99
C ASP A 45 4.19 -45.57 41.94
N GLY A 46 4.78 -45.41 40.75
CA GLY A 46 4.22 -44.63 39.65
C GLY A 46 2.86 -45.16 39.17
N ASN A 47 2.64 -46.47 39.26
CA ASN A 47 1.42 -47.14 38.82
C ASN A 47 0.28 -47.05 39.86
N CYS A 48 0.56 -46.55 41.06
CA CYS A 48 -0.45 -46.42 42.10
C CYS A 48 -1.44 -45.30 41.76
N LEU A 49 -2.73 -45.64 41.71
CA LEU A 49 -3.82 -44.68 41.63
C LEU A 49 -4.14 -44.16 43.04
N ILE A 50 -4.09 -42.84 43.21
CA ILE A 50 -4.37 -42.17 44.48
C ILE A 50 -5.71 -41.46 44.34
N CYS A 51 -6.78 -42.15 44.75
CA CYS A 51 -8.16 -41.67 44.60
C CYS A 51 -8.80 -41.23 45.91
N THR A 52 -8.15 -41.45 47.06
CA THR A 52 -8.67 -41.07 48.38
C THR A 52 -7.62 -40.34 49.22
N PRO A 53 -8.03 -39.45 50.14
CA PRO A 53 -7.12 -38.78 51.07
C PRO A 53 -6.29 -39.75 51.95
N GLU A 54 -6.84 -40.94 52.23
CA GLU A 54 -6.16 -42.01 52.97
C GLU A 54 -5.08 -42.69 52.12
N ALA A 55 -5.38 -42.96 50.85
CA ALA A 55 -4.38 -43.43 49.90
C ALA A 55 -3.23 -42.41 49.77
N THR A 56 -3.52 -41.10 49.76
CA THR A 56 -2.49 -40.06 49.77
C THR A 56 -1.58 -40.19 51.00
N ARG A 57 -2.16 -40.41 52.20
CA ARG A 57 -1.38 -40.57 53.43
C ARG A 57 -0.44 -41.78 53.36
N LYS A 58 -0.89 -42.89 52.78
CA LYS A 58 -0.14 -44.16 52.72
C LYS A 58 0.91 -44.20 51.60
N TYR A 59 0.59 -43.65 50.43
CA TYR A 59 1.37 -43.85 49.20
C TYR A 59 2.11 -42.62 48.68
N VAL A 60 1.85 -41.42 49.22
CA VAL A 60 2.65 -40.23 48.90
C VAL A 60 3.81 -40.08 49.88
N ILE A 61 5.00 -39.86 49.34
CA ILE A 61 6.26 -39.70 50.07
C ILE A 61 6.92 -38.35 49.74
N PRO A 62 7.84 -37.85 50.59
CA PRO A 62 8.60 -36.63 50.29
C PRO A 62 9.51 -36.80 49.07
N PHE A 63 9.81 -35.71 48.38
CA PHE A 63 10.87 -35.65 47.36
C PHE A 63 12.24 -35.73 48.04
N SER A 64 13.20 -36.47 47.45
CA SER A 64 14.59 -36.50 47.94
C SER A 64 15.46 -35.47 47.21
N LYS A 65 16.69 -35.24 47.71
CA LYS A 65 17.68 -34.36 47.07
C LYS A 65 18.04 -34.76 45.63
N GLU A 66 18.02 -36.05 45.32
CA GLU A 66 18.21 -36.53 43.95
C GLU A 66 17.06 -36.09 43.03
N HIS A 67 15.82 -36.11 43.51
CA HIS A 67 14.66 -35.62 42.73
C HIS A 67 14.72 -34.11 42.53
N GLU A 68 15.20 -33.37 43.54
CA GLU A 68 15.45 -31.92 43.42
C GLU A 68 16.46 -31.64 42.31
N SER A 69 17.60 -32.33 42.31
CA SER A 69 18.64 -32.18 41.28
C SER A 69 18.15 -32.56 39.87
N LEU A 70 17.40 -33.66 39.75
CA LEU A 70 16.82 -34.08 38.47
C LEU A 70 15.77 -33.07 37.96
N ALA A 71 14.88 -32.61 38.84
CA ALA A 71 13.84 -31.66 38.47
C ALA A 71 14.42 -30.28 38.13
N LEU A 72 15.51 -29.86 38.78
CA LEU A 72 16.28 -28.67 38.40
C LEU A 72 16.87 -28.82 36.99
N SER A 73 17.47 -29.97 36.69
CA SER A 73 18.06 -30.24 35.37
C SER A 73 17.01 -30.22 34.25
N LEU A 74 15.86 -30.84 34.50
CA LEU A 74 14.71 -30.78 33.58
C LEU A 74 14.13 -29.37 33.46
N GLY A 75 14.09 -28.63 34.57
CA GLY A 75 13.62 -27.25 34.61
C GLY A 75 14.48 -26.30 33.80
N ALA A 76 15.81 -26.42 33.90
CA ALA A 76 16.74 -25.67 33.08
C ALA A 76 16.57 -25.97 31.58
N GLN A 77 16.44 -27.25 31.21
CA GLN A 77 16.25 -27.62 29.79
C GLN A 77 14.89 -27.13 29.23
N ALA A 78 13.84 -27.19 30.05
CA ALA A 78 12.55 -26.63 29.71
C ALA A 78 12.60 -25.11 29.59
N ALA A 79 13.34 -24.41 30.47
CA ALA A 79 13.54 -22.97 30.43
C ALA A 79 14.18 -22.54 29.11
N VAL A 80 15.29 -23.15 28.72
CA VAL A 80 15.97 -22.89 27.45
C VAL A 80 15.05 -23.15 26.25
N SER A 81 14.27 -24.23 26.27
CA SER A 81 13.35 -24.57 25.18
C SER A 81 12.19 -23.57 25.07
N LEU A 82 11.67 -23.08 26.19
CA LEU A 82 10.64 -22.05 26.22
C LEU A 82 11.19 -20.70 25.76
N GLU A 83 12.35 -20.30 26.26
CA GLU A 83 13.04 -19.07 25.85
C GLU A 83 13.24 -19.04 24.34
N ASN A 84 13.77 -20.13 23.76
CA ASN A 84 13.96 -20.25 22.31
C ASN A 84 12.65 -20.09 21.54
N ASN A 85 11.57 -20.75 21.98
CA ASN A 85 10.26 -20.61 21.31
C ASN A 85 9.72 -19.17 21.41
N MET A 86 9.89 -18.51 22.55
CA MET A 86 9.49 -17.11 22.73
C MET A 86 10.30 -16.19 21.83
N LEU A 87 11.62 -16.36 21.77
CA LEU A 87 12.50 -15.60 20.88
C LEU A 87 12.13 -15.79 19.40
N TYR A 88 11.83 -17.02 18.98
CA TYR A 88 11.34 -17.27 17.63
C TYR A 88 10.02 -16.54 17.35
N GLN A 89 9.07 -16.56 18.29
CA GLN A 89 7.81 -15.81 18.14
C GLN A 89 8.05 -14.30 18.04
N GLU A 90 8.92 -13.74 18.88
CA GLU A 90 9.26 -12.32 18.83
C GLU A 90 9.90 -11.90 17.51
N ILE A 91 10.81 -12.73 16.96
CA ILE A 91 11.40 -12.50 15.64
C ILE A 91 10.30 -12.51 14.56
N GLU A 92 9.38 -13.46 14.62
CA GLU A 92 8.26 -13.53 13.66
C GLU A 92 7.34 -12.31 13.76
N ASP A 93 7.00 -11.88 14.98
CA ASP A 93 6.15 -10.71 15.22
C ASP A 93 6.83 -9.41 14.78
N LEU A 94 8.14 -9.27 15.05
CA LEU A 94 8.94 -8.14 14.60
C LEU A 94 8.98 -8.08 13.07
N PHE A 95 9.23 -9.21 12.41
CA PHE A 95 9.24 -9.29 10.95
C PHE A 95 7.86 -8.97 10.37
N GLU A 96 6.78 -9.51 10.92
CA GLU A 96 5.42 -9.20 10.47
C GLU A 96 5.08 -7.72 10.69
N GLY A 97 5.52 -7.13 11.81
CA GLY A 97 5.41 -5.70 12.09
C GLY A 97 6.14 -4.84 11.06
N LEU A 98 7.39 -5.19 10.74
CA LEU A 98 8.21 -4.52 9.72
C LEU A 98 7.54 -4.55 8.34
N VAL A 99 7.05 -5.71 7.91
CA VAL A 99 6.36 -5.86 6.62
C VAL A 99 5.12 -4.97 6.58
N LYS A 100 4.26 -5.01 7.62
CA LYS A 100 3.05 -4.17 7.69
C LYS A 100 3.38 -2.68 7.67
N ALA A 101 4.40 -2.26 8.43
CA ALA A 101 4.84 -0.87 8.46
C ALA A 101 5.35 -0.42 7.08
N SER A 102 6.14 -1.27 6.41
CA SER A 102 6.68 -1.02 5.08
C SER A 102 5.58 -0.85 4.04
N VAL A 103 4.61 -1.77 4.00
CA VAL A 103 3.44 -1.69 3.11
C VAL A 103 2.67 -0.40 3.36
N ARG A 104 2.40 -0.08 4.63
CA ARG A 104 1.66 1.14 5.00
C ARG A 104 2.39 2.41 4.58
N ALA A 105 3.71 2.44 4.67
CA ALA A 105 4.52 3.58 4.24
C ALA A 105 4.41 3.80 2.72
N ILE A 106 4.48 2.74 1.91
CA ILE A 106 4.35 2.83 0.45
C ILE A 106 2.93 3.22 0.05
N GLU A 107 1.90 2.57 0.60
CA GLU A 107 0.50 2.89 0.29
C GLU A 107 0.11 4.31 0.77
N SER A 108 0.83 4.92 1.72
CA SER A 108 0.58 6.31 2.13
C SER A 108 0.99 7.35 1.07
N ARG A 109 1.91 6.98 0.17
CA ARG A 109 2.37 7.83 -0.93
C ARG A 109 1.43 7.77 -2.14
N ASP A 110 0.71 6.67 -2.29
CA ASP A 110 -0.33 6.52 -3.31
C ASP A 110 -1.68 6.21 -2.66
N PRO A 111 -2.50 7.24 -2.39
CA PRO A 111 -3.80 7.09 -1.72
C PRO A 111 -4.75 6.09 -2.40
N THR A 112 -4.60 5.87 -3.70
CA THR A 112 -5.46 4.95 -4.47
C THR A 112 -5.18 3.47 -4.15
N THR A 113 -4.02 3.18 -3.57
CA THR A 113 -3.58 1.81 -3.23
C THR A 113 -3.83 1.43 -1.77
N SER A 114 -4.51 2.26 -0.97
CA SER A 114 -4.74 1.95 0.44
C SER A 114 -5.45 0.60 0.66
N GLY A 115 -4.79 -0.26 1.44
CA GLY A 115 -5.23 -1.63 1.73
C GLY A 115 -5.19 -2.57 0.53
N HIS A 116 -4.66 -2.15 -0.62
CA HIS A 116 -4.56 -2.96 -1.83
C HIS A 116 -3.73 -4.21 -1.58
N SER A 117 -2.53 -4.05 -1.03
CA SER A 117 -1.59 -5.14 -0.82
C SER A 117 -2.15 -6.17 0.15
N THR A 118 -2.89 -5.70 1.17
CA THR A 118 -3.59 -6.57 2.12
C THR A 118 -4.70 -7.38 1.45
N ARG A 119 -5.50 -6.76 0.58
CA ARG A 119 -6.55 -7.45 -0.19
C ARG A 119 -5.95 -8.46 -1.16
N VAL A 120 -4.90 -8.08 -1.89
CA VAL A 120 -4.17 -8.99 -2.80
C VAL A 120 -3.66 -10.20 -2.04
N ALA A 121 -2.95 -10.00 -0.92
CA ALA A 121 -2.48 -11.10 -0.09
C ALA A 121 -3.61 -12.01 0.40
N PHE A 122 -4.73 -11.43 0.85
CA PHE A 122 -5.90 -12.20 1.27
C PHE A 122 -6.45 -13.09 0.14
N TYR A 123 -6.65 -12.53 -1.06
CA TYR A 123 -7.16 -13.28 -2.21
C TYR A 123 -6.17 -14.33 -2.69
N THR A 124 -4.87 -14.00 -2.78
CA THR A 124 -3.83 -14.94 -3.21
C THR A 124 -3.73 -16.14 -2.26
N ILE A 125 -3.75 -15.91 -0.94
CA ILE A 125 -3.74 -17.01 0.05
C ILE A 125 -5.01 -17.84 -0.03
N SER A 126 -6.17 -17.19 -0.19
CA SER A 126 -7.45 -17.88 -0.32
C SER A 126 -7.48 -18.78 -1.55
N LEU A 127 -6.94 -18.30 -2.67
CA LEU A 127 -6.79 -19.06 -3.90
C LEU A 127 -5.82 -20.23 -3.72
N ALA A 128 -4.63 -19.99 -3.17
CA ALA A 128 -3.63 -21.05 -2.92
C ALA A 128 -4.19 -22.16 -2.03
N ARG A 129 -4.94 -21.80 -0.98
CA ARG A 129 -5.62 -22.76 -0.10
C ARG A 129 -6.76 -23.49 -0.80
N ALA A 130 -7.53 -22.81 -1.65
CA ALA A 130 -8.61 -23.45 -2.41
C ALA A 130 -8.03 -24.48 -3.38
N VAL A 131 -6.98 -24.12 -4.13
CA VAL A 131 -6.23 -25.01 -5.02
C VAL A 131 -5.71 -26.24 -4.28
N GLY A 132 -5.07 -26.04 -3.11
CA GLY A 132 -4.55 -27.16 -2.30
C GLY A 132 -5.60 -28.12 -1.75
N ARG A 133 -6.90 -27.79 -1.80
CA ARG A 133 -8.01 -28.67 -1.39
C ARG A 133 -8.61 -29.46 -2.56
N VAL A 134 -8.32 -29.07 -3.80
CA VAL A 134 -8.88 -29.72 -4.99
C VAL A 134 -8.22 -31.08 -5.17
N LYS A 135 -9.04 -32.15 -5.26
CA LYS A 135 -8.57 -33.54 -5.44
C LYS A 135 -8.74 -34.07 -6.87
N THR A 136 -9.30 -33.27 -7.78
CA THR A 136 -9.65 -33.68 -9.16
C THR A 136 -9.25 -32.59 -10.17
N GLY A 137 -9.17 -32.94 -11.46
CA GLY A 137 -8.81 -31.98 -12.51
C GLY A 137 -7.33 -31.58 -12.54
N VAL A 138 -7.03 -30.46 -13.24
CA VAL A 138 -5.65 -30.02 -13.53
C VAL A 138 -4.84 -29.63 -12.29
N TYR A 139 -5.52 -29.29 -11.19
CA TYR A 139 -4.88 -28.79 -9.97
C TYR A 139 -4.69 -29.85 -8.87
N ARG A 140 -5.11 -31.10 -9.09
CA ARG A 140 -5.11 -32.17 -8.07
C ARG A 140 -3.74 -32.46 -7.41
N ASN A 141 -2.65 -32.15 -8.11
CA ASN A 141 -1.28 -32.41 -7.66
C ASN A 141 -0.61 -31.16 -7.08
N ILE A 142 -1.34 -30.05 -6.94
CA ILE A 142 -0.80 -28.80 -6.38
C ILE A 142 -1.24 -28.71 -4.93
N SER A 143 -0.30 -28.66 -4.01
CA SER A 143 -0.53 -28.34 -2.60
C SER A 143 0.60 -27.46 -2.07
N PHE A 144 0.32 -26.73 -0.98
CA PHE A 144 1.27 -25.79 -0.39
C PHE A 144 1.45 -26.12 1.09
N SER A 145 2.70 -26.14 1.55
CA SER A 145 3.02 -26.25 2.97
C SER A 145 2.61 -24.98 3.73
N ARG A 146 2.63 -25.03 5.08
CA ARG A 146 2.38 -23.83 5.90
C ARG A 146 3.41 -22.74 5.62
N GLU A 147 4.67 -23.11 5.41
CA GLU A 147 5.77 -22.21 5.07
C GLU A 147 5.54 -21.56 3.70
N GLN A 148 5.19 -22.34 2.67
CA GLN A 148 4.91 -21.81 1.34
C GLN A 148 3.71 -20.84 1.34
N ILE A 149 2.68 -21.10 2.14
CA ILE A 149 1.57 -20.15 2.32
C ILE A 149 2.05 -18.85 2.98
N LYS A 150 2.98 -18.94 3.94
CA LYS A 150 3.59 -17.77 4.60
C LYS A 150 4.47 -16.97 3.62
N GLU A 151 5.23 -17.65 2.76
CA GLU A 151 6.00 -17.02 1.67
C GLU A 151 5.09 -16.30 0.68
N ILE A 152 4.04 -16.97 0.19
CA ILE A 152 3.04 -16.37 -0.72
C ILE A 152 2.41 -15.13 -0.08
N ARG A 153 2.09 -15.17 1.21
CA ARG A 153 1.55 -14.03 1.95
C ARG A 153 2.50 -12.84 1.91
N TYR A 154 3.78 -13.02 2.26
CA TYR A 154 4.75 -11.93 2.28
C TYR A 154 5.09 -11.42 0.89
N ALA A 155 5.23 -12.31 -0.11
CA ALA A 155 5.42 -11.92 -1.50
C ALA A 155 4.25 -11.07 -2.01
N SER A 156 3.02 -11.45 -1.69
CA SER A 156 1.83 -10.68 -2.07
C SER A 156 1.77 -9.31 -1.38
N LEU A 157 2.17 -9.23 -0.11
CA LEU A 157 2.20 -7.97 0.63
C LEU A 157 3.28 -7.02 0.08
N LEU A 158 4.44 -7.54 -0.30
CA LEU A 158 5.62 -6.75 -0.68
C LEU A 158 5.78 -6.55 -2.19
N HIS A 159 4.89 -7.09 -3.03
CA HIS A 159 5.03 -7.07 -4.49
C HIS A 159 5.27 -5.66 -5.07
N ASP A 160 4.66 -4.65 -4.45
CA ASP A 160 4.73 -3.24 -4.85
C ASP A 160 5.74 -2.41 -4.03
N PHE A 161 6.50 -3.04 -3.13
CA PHE A 161 7.41 -2.32 -2.21
C PHE A 161 8.46 -1.50 -2.97
N GLY A 162 8.92 -1.98 -4.13
CA GLY A 162 9.93 -1.27 -4.93
C GLY A 162 9.48 0.12 -5.42
N LYS A 163 8.17 0.44 -5.36
CA LYS A 163 7.65 1.79 -5.64
C LYS A 163 8.25 2.87 -4.72
N VAL A 164 8.92 2.48 -3.63
CA VAL A 164 9.69 3.40 -2.77
C VAL A 164 10.68 4.27 -3.54
N GLY A 165 11.29 3.75 -4.61
CA GLY A 165 12.28 4.48 -5.41
C GLY A 165 11.71 5.41 -6.48
N VAL A 166 10.39 5.36 -6.73
CA VAL A 166 9.73 6.15 -7.77
C VAL A 166 9.48 7.57 -7.25
N ARG A 167 9.73 8.58 -8.11
CA ARG A 167 9.45 9.98 -7.75
C ARG A 167 7.95 10.21 -7.51
N GLU A 168 7.64 11.00 -6.49
CA GLU A 168 6.26 11.23 -6.05
C GLU A 168 5.35 11.75 -7.17
N ASN A 169 5.83 12.73 -7.94
CA ASN A 169 5.05 13.32 -9.03
C ASN A 169 4.76 12.32 -10.16
N VAL A 170 5.58 11.30 -10.35
CA VAL A 170 5.35 10.19 -11.30
C VAL A 170 4.39 9.16 -10.70
N LEU A 171 4.60 8.82 -9.42
CA LEU A 171 3.79 7.83 -8.70
C LEU A 171 2.31 8.24 -8.63
N VAL A 172 2.02 9.50 -8.34
CA VAL A 172 0.64 10.03 -8.20
C VAL A 172 0.09 10.64 -9.49
N LYS A 173 0.71 10.36 -10.65
CA LYS A 173 0.37 11.01 -11.92
C LYS A 173 -0.96 10.49 -12.49
N GLU A 174 -2.05 11.18 -12.16
CA GLU A 174 -3.40 10.83 -12.62
C GLU A 174 -3.72 11.24 -14.07
N LYS A 175 -3.10 12.31 -14.57
CA LYS A 175 -3.36 12.91 -15.89
C LYS A 175 -2.10 12.95 -16.74
N LYS A 176 -2.25 13.04 -18.07
CA LYS A 176 -1.13 12.98 -19.02
C LYS A 176 -0.15 14.14 -18.85
N LEU A 177 -0.68 15.35 -18.65
CA LEU A 177 0.06 16.55 -18.31
C LEU A 177 0.07 16.74 -16.79
N TYR A 178 1.19 17.23 -16.28
CA TYR A 178 1.27 17.70 -14.90
C TYR A 178 0.35 18.92 -14.69
N PRO A 179 -0.11 19.18 -13.44
CA PRO A 179 -0.99 20.32 -13.15
C PRO A 179 -0.44 21.65 -13.66
N HIS A 180 0.86 21.91 -13.44
CA HIS A 180 1.51 23.14 -13.90
C HIS A 180 1.58 23.24 -15.45
N GLN A 181 1.75 22.12 -16.16
CA GLN A 181 1.76 22.12 -17.62
C GLN A 181 0.37 22.45 -18.18
N LEU A 182 -0.69 21.88 -17.61
CA LEU A 182 -2.06 22.19 -18.02
C LEU A 182 -2.39 23.67 -17.78
N GLU A 183 -1.96 24.24 -16.64
CA GLU A 183 -2.15 25.66 -16.36
C GLU A 183 -1.38 26.55 -17.35
N LEU A 184 -0.15 26.18 -17.75
CA LEU A 184 0.58 26.90 -18.79
C LEU A 184 -0.17 26.88 -20.14
N VAL A 185 -0.75 25.73 -20.52
CA VAL A 185 -1.60 25.64 -21.71
C VAL A 185 -2.81 26.57 -21.59
N LYS A 186 -3.54 26.54 -20.47
CA LYS A 186 -4.70 27.44 -20.25
C LYS A 186 -4.30 28.91 -20.32
N MET A 187 -3.17 29.28 -19.71
CA MET A 187 -2.64 30.65 -19.76
C MET A 187 -2.29 31.07 -21.19
N ARG A 188 -1.71 30.16 -21.99
CA ARG A 188 -1.43 30.40 -23.41
C ARG A 188 -2.71 30.64 -24.21
N PHE A 189 -3.76 29.86 -23.97
CA PHE A 189 -5.07 30.08 -24.59
C PHE A 189 -5.70 31.42 -24.18
N ALA A 190 -5.60 31.80 -22.89
CA ALA A 190 -6.07 33.10 -22.41
C ALA A 190 -5.29 34.26 -23.06
N TYR A 191 -3.97 34.11 -23.22
CA TYR A 191 -3.14 35.06 -23.95
C TYR A 191 -3.59 35.21 -25.41
N ILE A 192 -3.80 34.10 -26.12
CA ILE A 192 -4.25 34.09 -27.52
C ILE A 192 -5.61 34.78 -27.64
N GLN A 193 -6.55 34.50 -26.72
CA GLN A 193 -7.84 35.19 -26.68
C GLN A 193 -7.66 36.70 -26.55
N LYS A 194 -6.83 37.17 -25.60
CA LYS A 194 -6.57 38.60 -25.41
C LYS A 194 -5.87 39.23 -26.60
N ALA A 195 -4.95 38.53 -27.25
CA ALA A 195 -4.30 38.99 -28.47
C ALA A 195 -5.29 39.12 -29.65
N MET A 196 -6.25 38.20 -29.78
CA MET A 196 -7.32 38.30 -30.78
C MET A 196 -8.25 39.49 -30.52
N GLU A 197 -8.67 39.68 -29.26
CA GLU A 197 -9.48 40.84 -28.85
C GLU A 197 -8.75 42.16 -29.16
N LEU A 198 -7.46 42.26 -28.79
CA LEU A 198 -6.65 43.44 -29.05
C LEU A 198 -6.47 43.70 -30.55
N SER A 199 -6.22 42.67 -31.35
CA SER A 199 -6.09 42.80 -32.80
C SER A 199 -7.37 43.36 -33.45
N ILE A 200 -8.54 42.91 -32.99
CA ILE A 200 -9.83 43.42 -33.47
C ILE A 200 -10.04 44.87 -33.02
N MET A 201 -9.70 45.22 -31.77
CA MET A 201 -9.79 46.61 -31.30
C MET A 201 -8.88 47.54 -32.11
N GLN A 202 -7.65 47.10 -32.44
CA GLN A 202 -6.75 47.87 -33.30
C GLN A 202 -7.32 48.04 -34.72
N GLN A 203 -7.94 47.00 -35.28
CA GLN A 203 -8.61 47.09 -36.59
C GLN A 203 -9.80 48.06 -36.55
N ARG A 204 -10.62 48.03 -35.49
CA ARG A 204 -11.73 48.97 -35.29
C ARG A 204 -11.22 50.41 -35.20
N PHE A 205 -10.18 50.65 -34.41
CA PHE A 205 -9.56 51.96 -34.30
C PHE A 205 -9.05 52.46 -35.65
N ASN A 206 -8.35 51.63 -36.42
CA ASN A 206 -7.86 52.00 -37.75
C ASN A 206 -9.00 52.31 -38.74
N ILE A 207 -10.11 51.57 -38.69
CA ILE A 207 -11.31 51.83 -39.51
C ILE A 207 -11.92 53.18 -39.14
N LEU A 208 -12.09 53.45 -37.85
CA LEU A 208 -12.64 54.72 -37.36
C LEU A 208 -11.77 55.91 -37.80
N MET A 209 -10.45 55.79 -37.67
CA MET A 209 -9.50 56.83 -38.07
C MET A 209 -9.43 57.07 -39.59
N SER A 210 -9.73 56.06 -40.41
CA SER A 210 -9.62 56.17 -41.88
C SER A 210 -10.92 56.50 -42.60
N LYS A 211 -12.07 56.02 -42.11
CA LYS A 211 -13.37 56.12 -42.80
C LYS A 211 -14.42 56.94 -42.04
N GLY A 212 -14.12 57.39 -40.81
CA GLY A 212 -15.07 58.10 -39.98
C GLY A 212 -16.22 57.21 -39.47
N ILE A 213 -17.35 57.82 -39.11
CA ILE A 213 -18.50 57.15 -38.46
C ILE A 213 -19.36 56.39 -39.49
N GLU A 214 -19.39 56.84 -40.75
CA GLU A 214 -20.21 56.22 -41.79
C GLU A 214 -19.69 54.81 -42.15
N GLY A 215 -20.54 53.81 -41.96
CA GLY A 215 -20.19 52.40 -42.22
C GLY A 215 -19.28 51.76 -41.16
N TYR A 216 -18.92 52.47 -40.08
CA TYR A 216 -18.17 51.94 -38.94
C TYR A 216 -18.92 50.78 -38.28
N GLN A 217 -20.22 50.94 -38.03
CA GLN A 217 -21.06 49.94 -37.36
C GLN A 217 -21.06 48.61 -38.13
N ALA A 218 -21.39 48.65 -39.43
CA ALA A 218 -21.46 47.45 -40.26
C ALA A 218 -20.10 46.73 -40.43
N GLN A 219 -18.97 47.45 -40.37
CA GLN A 219 -17.64 46.84 -40.37
C GLN A 219 -17.28 46.27 -39.00
N CYS A 220 -17.64 46.94 -37.90
CA CYS A 220 -17.47 46.41 -36.55
C CYS A 220 -18.27 45.13 -36.35
N ASP A 221 -19.53 45.08 -36.77
CA ASP A 221 -20.37 43.88 -36.65
C ASP A 221 -19.75 42.67 -37.36
N LYS A 222 -19.13 42.89 -38.54
CA LYS A 222 -18.37 41.85 -39.25
C LYS A 222 -17.13 41.38 -38.49
N LEU A 223 -16.40 42.31 -37.88
CA LEU A 223 -15.22 42.00 -37.06
C LEU A 223 -15.61 41.25 -35.78
N ASP A 224 -16.69 41.64 -35.12
CA ASP A 224 -17.20 41.02 -33.91
C ASP A 224 -17.72 39.60 -34.21
N ALA A 225 -18.42 39.40 -35.33
CA ALA A 225 -18.82 38.06 -35.79
C ALA A 225 -17.61 37.16 -36.07
N LYS A 226 -16.55 37.70 -36.70
CA LYS A 226 -15.30 36.99 -36.94
C LYS A 226 -14.57 36.63 -35.65
N LEU A 227 -14.51 37.55 -34.68
CA LEU A 227 -13.93 37.33 -33.36
C LEU A 227 -14.69 36.23 -32.63
N LYS A 228 -16.03 36.32 -32.58
CA LYS A 228 -16.89 35.34 -31.93
C LYS A 228 -16.67 33.93 -32.48
N LYS A 229 -16.55 33.78 -33.80
CA LYS A 229 -16.24 32.48 -34.44
C LYS A 229 -14.87 31.95 -34.02
N LYS A 230 -13.83 32.80 -34.02
CA LYS A 230 -12.47 32.39 -33.62
C LYS A 230 -12.38 32.02 -32.13
N LEU A 231 -13.02 32.79 -31.25
CA LEU A 231 -13.07 32.50 -29.82
C LEU A 231 -13.79 31.19 -29.54
N TYR A 232 -14.87 30.90 -30.28
CA TYR A 232 -15.57 29.61 -30.17
C TYR A 232 -14.68 28.41 -30.54
N GLU A 233 -13.94 28.48 -31.64
CA GLU A 233 -12.99 27.41 -32.01
C GLU A 233 -11.85 27.28 -30.99
N LEU A 234 -11.31 28.40 -30.50
CA LEU A 234 -10.26 28.40 -29.47
C LEU A 234 -10.74 27.73 -28.17
N GLU A 235 -11.97 28.03 -27.73
CA GLU A 235 -12.56 27.41 -26.55
C GLU A 235 -12.82 25.91 -26.76
N LYS A 236 -13.29 25.52 -27.95
CA LYS A 236 -13.48 24.11 -28.32
C LYS A 236 -12.15 23.33 -28.32
N HIS A 237 -11.06 23.94 -28.79
CA HIS A 237 -9.72 23.35 -28.72
C HIS A 237 -9.27 23.15 -27.26
N LEU A 238 -9.43 24.16 -26.41
CA LEU A 238 -9.06 24.05 -24.99
C LEU A 238 -9.86 22.95 -24.27
N ARG A 239 -11.18 22.89 -24.50
CA ARG A 239 -12.04 21.83 -23.95
C ARG A 239 -11.56 20.45 -24.40
N SER A 240 -11.20 20.31 -25.67
CA SER A 240 -10.68 19.05 -26.23
C SER A 240 -9.37 18.63 -25.56
N ILE A 241 -8.43 19.57 -25.34
CA ILE A 241 -7.19 19.29 -24.61
C ILE A 241 -7.47 18.80 -23.19
N VAL A 242 -8.38 19.48 -22.46
CA VAL A 242 -8.75 19.09 -21.10
C VAL A 242 -9.35 17.68 -21.06
N THR A 243 -10.18 17.34 -22.06
CA THR A 243 -10.75 15.99 -22.17
C THR A 243 -9.68 14.94 -22.48
N VAL A 244 -8.78 15.22 -23.43
CA VAL A 244 -7.74 14.28 -23.86
C VAL A 244 -6.66 14.07 -22.79
N ASN A 245 -6.47 15.04 -21.89
CA ASN A 245 -5.57 14.93 -20.75
C ASN A 245 -5.97 13.86 -19.73
N MET A 246 -7.19 13.32 -19.80
CA MET A 246 -7.64 12.22 -18.96
C MET A 246 -6.99 10.88 -19.38
N PRO A 247 -6.75 9.95 -18.44
CA PRO A 247 -6.12 8.65 -18.71
C PRO A 247 -7.12 7.65 -19.33
N THR A 248 -7.81 8.05 -20.40
CA THR A 248 -8.72 7.19 -21.15
C THR A 248 -8.06 6.67 -22.42
N VAL A 249 -8.58 5.56 -22.96
CA VAL A 249 -8.12 5.05 -24.26
C VAL A 249 -8.39 6.10 -25.32
N LEU A 250 -7.33 6.56 -25.96
CA LEU A 250 -7.41 7.60 -26.97
C LEU A 250 -7.93 6.98 -28.27
N GLY A 251 -9.08 7.46 -28.75
CA GLY A 251 -9.66 7.02 -30.03
C GLY A 251 -9.12 7.85 -31.21
N GLU A 252 -9.22 7.32 -32.44
CA GLU A 252 -8.76 8.00 -33.67
C GLU A 252 -9.32 9.42 -33.85
N LYS A 253 -10.52 9.69 -33.32
CA LYS A 253 -11.13 11.03 -33.35
C LYS A 253 -10.36 12.04 -32.51
N SER A 254 -9.86 11.64 -31.34
CA SER A 254 -9.11 12.50 -30.43
C SER A 254 -7.71 12.83 -30.96
N GLU A 255 -7.08 11.86 -31.63
CA GLU A 255 -5.76 12.04 -32.27
C GLU A 255 -5.84 13.07 -33.39
N LYS A 256 -6.85 12.95 -34.28
CA LYS A 256 -7.09 13.94 -35.35
C LYS A 256 -7.34 15.35 -34.82
N ILE A 257 -8.05 15.48 -33.70
CA ILE A 257 -8.30 16.78 -33.05
C ILE A 257 -7.00 17.35 -32.49
N LEU A 258 -6.15 16.53 -31.85
CA LEU A 258 -4.84 16.98 -31.37
C LEU A 258 -3.94 17.44 -32.53
N ASP A 259 -3.91 16.71 -33.65
CA ASP A 259 -3.16 17.09 -34.85
C ASP A 259 -3.63 18.43 -35.42
N GLU A 260 -4.94 18.65 -35.47
CA GLU A 260 -5.53 19.92 -35.89
C GLU A 260 -5.11 21.06 -34.96
N ILE A 261 -5.15 20.84 -33.65
CA ILE A 261 -4.74 21.83 -32.65
C ILE A 261 -3.25 22.14 -32.75
N ALA A 262 -2.40 21.13 -32.89
CA ALA A 262 -0.94 21.26 -32.93
C ALA A 262 -0.44 22.03 -34.15
N ARG A 263 -1.19 22.03 -35.26
CA ARG A 263 -0.88 22.83 -36.46
C ARG A 263 -1.12 24.33 -36.30
N ASN A 264 -1.86 24.74 -35.26
CA ASN A 264 -2.15 26.15 -35.04
C ASN A 264 -0.97 26.84 -34.33
N THR A 265 -0.66 28.05 -34.78
CA THR A 265 0.36 28.90 -34.19
C THR A 265 -0.24 30.21 -33.68
N TYR A 266 0.50 30.90 -32.82
CA TYR A 266 0.20 32.24 -32.36
C TYR A 266 1.48 33.07 -32.33
N LEU A 267 1.34 34.40 -32.36
CA LEU A 267 2.47 35.32 -32.26
C LEU A 267 2.76 35.61 -30.78
N ASP A 268 4.02 35.47 -30.39
CA ASP A 268 4.48 35.90 -29.08
C ASP A 268 4.58 37.44 -28.97
N ILE A 269 4.96 37.93 -27.80
CA ILE A 269 5.13 39.36 -27.51
C ILE A 269 6.21 40.04 -28.38
N LYS A 270 7.10 39.26 -28.99
CA LYS A 270 8.18 39.71 -29.88
C LYS A 270 7.80 39.57 -31.36
N GLY A 271 6.62 39.02 -31.66
CA GLY A 271 6.14 38.77 -33.02
C GLY A 271 6.66 37.48 -33.65
N HIS A 272 7.23 36.55 -32.87
CA HIS A 272 7.61 35.23 -33.39
C HIS A 272 6.43 34.27 -33.36
N GLU A 273 6.28 33.45 -34.41
CA GLU A 273 5.33 32.36 -34.41
C GLU A 273 5.75 31.27 -33.43
N GLN A 274 4.81 30.86 -32.58
CA GLN A 274 4.94 29.78 -31.61
C GLN A 274 3.77 28.81 -31.78
N PRO A 275 3.99 27.50 -31.62
CA PRO A 275 2.89 26.53 -31.69
C PRO A 275 1.98 26.66 -30.46
N ILE A 276 0.68 26.42 -30.64
CA ILE A 276 -0.27 26.44 -29.51
C ILE A 276 0.04 25.35 -28.48
N LEU A 277 0.52 24.19 -28.93
CA LEU A 277 1.02 23.10 -28.09
C LEU A 277 2.50 22.88 -28.39
N THR A 278 3.31 22.74 -27.34
CA THR A 278 4.72 22.36 -27.53
C THR A 278 4.82 20.89 -27.95
N GLU A 279 5.98 20.50 -28.50
CA GLU A 279 6.23 19.09 -28.88
C GLU A 279 6.09 18.14 -27.69
N ASP A 280 6.58 18.55 -26.50
CA ASP A 280 6.44 17.78 -25.25
C ASP A 280 4.98 17.66 -24.80
N GLU A 281 4.22 18.75 -24.84
CA GLU A 281 2.79 18.74 -24.47
C GLU A 281 1.98 17.85 -25.42
N TYR A 282 2.26 17.92 -26.73
CA TYR A 282 1.63 17.07 -27.73
C TYR A 282 1.96 15.59 -27.50
N ALA A 283 3.24 15.25 -27.32
CA ALA A 283 3.68 13.88 -27.09
C ALA A 283 2.99 13.26 -25.86
N LYS A 284 2.89 14.01 -24.75
CA LYS A 284 2.18 13.58 -23.54
C LYS A 284 0.68 13.43 -23.76
N LEU A 285 0.03 14.38 -24.43
CA LEU A 285 -1.41 14.28 -24.71
C LEU A 285 -1.74 13.11 -25.65
N ASN A 286 -0.83 12.77 -26.57
CA ASN A 286 -0.98 11.68 -27.53
C ASN A 286 -0.68 10.27 -26.98
N ILE A 287 -0.47 10.13 -25.67
CA ILE A 287 -0.36 8.81 -25.02
C ILE A 287 -1.67 8.02 -25.23
N LYS A 288 -1.57 6.83 -25.87
CA LYS A 288 -2.74 6.01 -26.22
C LYS A 288 -3.42 5.36 -25.02
N HIS A 289 -2.64 4.94 -24.03
CA HIS A 289 -3.09 4.22 -22.85
C HIS A 289 -2.43 4.76 -21.58
N GLY A 290 -3.23 5.19 -20.61
CA GLY A 290 -2.76 5.71 -19.33
C GLY A 290 -2.30 7.18 -19.39
N SER A 291 -1.54 7.58 -18.37
CA SER A 291 -1.06 8.95 -18.13
C SER A 291 0.47 9.11 -18.25
N LEU A 292 1.21 8.00 -18.34
CA LEU A 292 2.66 7.96 -18.22
C LEU A 292 3.33 7.94 -19.58
N ASP A 293 4.35 8.76 -19.75
CA ASP A 293 5.26 8.66 -20.90
C ASP A 293 6.21 7.45 -20.78
N GLU A 294 7.03 7.19 -21.79
CA GLU A 294 7.92 6.02 -21.82
C GLU A 294 8.98 6.06 -20.70
N MET A 295 9.48 7.24 -20.35
CA MET A 295 10.49 7.41 -19.31
C MET A 295 9.89 7.21 -17.92
N GLU A 296 8.74 7.84 -17.67
CA GLU A 296 7.95 7.67 -16.45
C GLU A 296 7.51 6.22 -16.27
N ARG A 297 7.10 5.53 -17.34
CA ARG A 297 6.75 4.12 -17.31
C ARG A 297 7.93 3.24 -16.94
N LYS A 298 9.11 3.46 -17.54
CA LYS A 298 10.34 2.73 -17.19
C LYS A 298 10.75 2.99 -15.75
N GLU A 299 10.57 4.21 -15.24
CA GLU A 299 10.82 4.53 -13.85
C GLU A 299 9.89 3.76 -12.92
N ILE A 300 8.58 3.68 -13.23
CA ILE A 300 7.69 2.79 -12.49
C ILE A 300 8.20 1.36 -12.63
N GLU A 301 8.28 0.78 -13.83
CA GLU A 301 8.66 -0.63 -14.04
C GLU A 301 10.03 -1.03 -13.45
N SER A 302 10.92 -0.06 -13.19
CA SER A 302 12.19 -0.31 -12.51
C SER A 302 12.04 -0.92 -11.11
N HIS A 303 10.86 -0.78 -10.48
CA HIS A 303 10.56 -1.40 -9.18
C HIS A 303 10.46 -2.93 -9.20
N VAL A 304 10.32 -3.55 -10.38
CA VAL A 304 10.06 -4.99 -10.56
C VAL A 304 11.36 -5.81 -10.70
N ARG A 305 12.53 -5.21 -10.47
CA ARG A 305 13.84 -5.89 -10.64
C ARG A 305 14.35 -6.60 -9.40
#